data_AF-A0A960F278-F1
#
_entry.id   AF-A0A960F278-F1
#
_cell.length_a   1.000
_cell.length_b   1.000
_cell.length_c   1.000
_cell.angle_alpha   90.00
_cell.angle_beta   90.00
_cell.angle_gamma   90.00
#
_symmetry.space_group_name_H-M   'P 1'
#
loop_
_entity.id
_entity.type
_entity.pdbx_description
1 polymer ?
#
loop_
_entity_poly.entity_id
_entity_poly.type
_entity_poly.pdbx_seq_one_letter_code
_entity_poly.pdbx_strand_id
1 'polypeptide(L)'
;MAVIADALVGPAEAMRKLSGMATYPFCVTPFPVGPLDAAQLDERAVQLAAEAAVLLTDGSIVSVSDGGEPAAIPRTLDYTDHAQAIADFHARGWTDGGAVVVPEDHLVDELLAATGRSADEVVVRIDTRNGLSATVRDIAVNAVMAGCRPEWFDLVLTVLDAMADPAYNLHAHTATMAGAQQV
;
A
#
# COMPACT_ATOMS: atom_id res chain seq x y z
N MET A 1 -12.89 -16.18 -15.32
CA MET A 1 -12.66 -14.89 -15.99
C MET A 1 -13.17 -13.76 -15.10
N ALA A 2 -12.46 -12.64 -15.01
CA ALA A 2 -12.88 -11.45 -14.26
C ALA A 2 -12.94 -10.21 -15.16
N VAL A 3 -13.75 -9.21 -14.80
CA VAL A 3 -13.70 -7.88 -15.41
C VAL A 3 -13.10 -6.93 -14.37
N ILE A 4 -12.04 -6.21 -14.73
CA ILE A 4 -11.30 -5.34 -13.82
C ILE A 4 -11.12 -3.95 -14.41
N ALA A 5 -10.98 -2.94 -13.55
CA ALA A 5 -10.57 -1.62 -13.99
C ALA A 5 -9.09 -1.61 -14.38
N ASP A 6 -8.70 -0.78 -15.35
CA ASP A 6 -7.30 -0.57 -15.75
C ASP A 6 -6.38 -0.21 -14.57
N ALA A 7 -6.88 0.60 -13.63
CA ALA A 7 -6.20 0.95 -12.38
C ALA A 7 -5.88 -0.25 -11.47
N LEU A 8 -6.52 -1.41 -11.69
CA LEU A 8 -6.39 -2.62 -10.86
C LEU A 8 -5.66 -3.78 -11.56
N VAL A 9 -5.10 -3.55 -12.75
CA VAL A 9 -4.37 -4.59 -13.50
C VAL A 9 -3.18 -5.13 -12.72
N GLY A 10 -2.33 -4.25 -12.16
CA GLY A 10 -1.16 -4.67 -11.37
C GLY A 10 -1.51 -5.59 -10.19
N PRO A 11 -2.46 -5.22 -9.31
CA PRO A 11 -2.95 -6.11 -8.26
C PRO A 11 -3.55 -7.42 -8.78
N ALA A 12 -4.30 -7.39 -9.88
CA ALA A 12 -4.90 -8.58 -10.47
C ALA A 12 -3.83 -9.58 -10.98
N GLU A 13 -2.75 -9.08 -11.59
CA GLU A 13 -1.62 -9.90 -12.02
C GLU A 13 -0.84 -10.50 -10.85
N ALA A 14 -0.61 -9.72 -9.79
CA ALA A 14 0.02 -10.22 -8.57
C ALA A 14 -0.78 -11.36 -7.96
N MET A 15 -2.11 -11.20 -7.85
CA MET A 15 -3.01 -12.23 -7.35
C MET A 15 -3.02 -13.48 -8.25
N ARG A 16 -2.94 -13.29 -9.56
CA ARG A 16 -2.85 -14.37 -10.56
C ARG A 16 -1.61 -15.24 -10.36
N LYS A 17 -0.45 -14.60 -10.08
CA LYS A 17 0.82 -15.27 -9.77
C LYS A 17 0.74 -16.00 -8.41
N LEU A 18 0.26 -15.33 -7.36
CA LEU A 18 0.12 -15.90 -6.01
C LEU A 18 -0.82 -17.11 -5.94
N SER A 19 -1.94 -17.06 -6.67
CA SER A 19 -2.98 -18.09 -6.60
C SER A 19 -2.70 -19.32 -7.48
N GLY A 20 -1.52 -19.41 -8.13
CA GLY A 20 -1.21 -20.47 -9.09
C GLY A 20 -2.07 -20.44 -10.36
N MET A 21 -2.74 -19.32 -10.61
CA MET A 21 -3.74 -19.15 -11.67
C MET A 21 -3.17 -18.36 -12.86
N ALA A 22 -1.91 -18.60 -13.22
CA ALA A 22 -1.14 -17.80 -14.19
C ALA A 22 -1.81 -17.56 -15.56
N THR A 23 -2.80 -18.38 -15.94
CA THR A 23 -3.54 -18.27 -17.20
C THR A 23 -4.95 -17.71 -17.03
N TYR A 24 -5.35 -17.31 -15.82
CA TYR A 24 -6.69 -16.79 -15.56
C TYR A 24 -6.93 -15.50 -16.36
N PRO A 25 -7.95 -15.47 -17.23
CA PRO A 25 -8.11 -14.38 -18.17
C PRO A 25 -9.01 -13.28 -17.58
N PHE A 26 -8.72 -12.03 -17.92
CA PHE A 26 -9.48 -10.86 -17.47
C PHE A 26 -9.76 -9.88 -18.62
N CYS A 27 -10.93 -9.23 -18.57
CA CYS A 27 -11.28 -8.08 -19.42
C CYS A 27 -10.99 -6.79 -18.64
N VAL A 28 -10.49 -5.76 -19.33
CA VAL A 28 -10.08 -4.51 -18.71
C VAL A 28 -11.01 -3.39 -19.15
N THR A 29 -11.54 -2.63 -18.20
CA THR A 29 -12.35 -1.44 -18.47
C THR A 29 -11.67 -0.16 -17.96
N PRO A 30 -11.66 0.94 -18.73
CA PRO A 30 -10.97 2.15 -18.27
C PRO A 30 -11.65 2.83 -17.07
N PHE A 31 -10.89 3.25 -16.06
CA PHE A 31 -11.37 4.04 -14.93
C PHE A 31 -11.39 5.55 -15.27
N PRO A 32 -12.28 6.40 -14.69
CA PRO A 32 -13.38 6.11 -13.76
C PRO A 32 -14.69 5.77 -14.47
N VAL A 33 -15.51 4.93 -13.82
CA VAL A 33 -16.89 4.62 -14.27
C VAL A 33 -17.94 5.60 -13.73
N GLY A 34 -17.63 6.30 -12.63
CA GLY A 34 -18.56 7.18 -11.93
C GLY A 34 -19.13 8.37 -12.72
N PRO A 35 -18.37 9.04 -13.61
CA PRO A 35 -18.90 10.20 -14.35
C PRO A 35 -19.64 9.83 -15.64
N LEU A 36 -19.79 8.55 -15.97
CA LEU A 36 -20.48 8.10 -17.18
C LEU A 36 -21.99 8.17 -17.01
N ASP A 37 -22.70 8.58 -18.07
CA ASP A 37 -24.14 8.47 -18.13
C ASP A 37 -24.60 7.03 -18.46
N ALA A 38 -25.92 6.79 -18.39
CA ALA A 38 -26.49 5.46 -18.59
C ALA A 38 -26.24 4.90 -20.00
N ALA A 39 -26.18 5.75 -21.03
CA ALA A 39 -25.95 5.31 -22.40
C ALA A 39 -24.47 4.91 -22.60
N GLN A 40 -23.56 5.70 -22.03
CA GLN A 40 -22.12 5.42 -22.03
C GLN A 40 -21.78 4.14 -21.24
N LEU A 41 -22.49 3.91 -20.13
CA LEU A 41 -22.35 2.67 -19.35
C LEU A 41 -22.86 1.45 -20.13
N ASP A 42 -23.99 1.57 -20.82
CA ASP A 42 -24.57 0.49 -21.62
C ASP A 42 -23.66 0.12 -22.80
N GLU A 43 -23.19 1.11 -23.56
CA GLU A 43 -22.24 0.92 -24.66
C GLU A 43 -20.96 0.21 -24.20
N ARG A 44 -20.39 0.67 -23.07
CA ARG A 44 -19.20 0.06 -22.48
C ARG A 44 -19.47 -1.37 -21.98
N ALA A 45 -20.62 -1.63 -21.38
CA ALA A 45 -20.99 -2.97 -20.92
C ALA A 45 -21.13 -3.95 -22.09
N VAL A 46 -21.75 -3.51 -23.18
CA VAL A 46 -21.88 -4.30 -24.42
C VAL A 46 -20.50 -4.62 -25.01
N GLN A 47 -19.60 -3.64 -25.06
CA GLN A 47 -18.24 -3.84 -25.53
C GLN A 47 -17.48 -4.88 -24.68
N LEU A 48 -17.52 -4.75 -23.35
CA LEU A 48 -16.86 -5.69 -22.44
C LEU A 48 -17.47 -7.10 -22.54
N ALA A 49 -18.79 -7.21 -22.73
CA ALA A 49 -19.45 -8.50 -22.92
C ALA A 49 -18.98 -9.21 -24.20
N ALA A 50 -18.76 -8.45 -25.29
CA ALA A 50 -18.21 -8.99 -26.53
C ALA A 50 -16.75 -9.45 -26.35
N GLU A 51 -15.92 -8.65 -25.68
CA GLU A 51 -14.53 -9.01 -25.37
C GLU A 51 -14.46 -10.26 -24.47
N ALA A 52 -15.31 -10.33 -23.45
CA ALA A 52 -15.43 -11.47 -22.56
C ALA A 52 -15.86 -12.74 -23.32
N ALA A 53 -16.80 -12.62 -24.26
CA ALA A 53 -17.22 -13.73 -25.10
C ALA A 53 -16.04 -14.27 -25.91
N VAL A 54 -15.28 -13.41 -26.59
CA VAL A 54 -14.09 -13.79 -27.37
C VAL A 54 -13.05 -14.49 -26.48
N LEU A 55 -12.74 -13.90 -25.33
CA LEU A 55 -11.78 -14.42 -24.36
C LEU A 55 -12.15 -15.81 -23.84
N LEU A 56 -13.45 -16.05 -23.59
CA LEU A 56 -13.98 -17.33 -23.13
C LEU A 56 -14.05 -18.38 -24.24
N THR A 57 -14.18 -17.98 -25.50
CA THR A 57 -14.35 -18.91 -26.63
C THR A 57 -13.06 -19.26 -27.34
N ASP A 58 -12.09 -18.34 -27.44
CA ASP A 58 -10.89 -18.49 -28.27
C ASP A 58 -9.63 -18.82 -27.43
N GLY A 59 -9.72 -18.75 -26.10
CA GLY A 59 -8.63 -19.11 -25.18
C GLY A 59 -7.41 -18.19 -25.23
N SER A 60 -7.49 -17.08 -25.97
CA SER A 60 -6.41 -16.11 -26.14
C SER A 60 -6.27 -15.23 -24.89
N ILE A 61 -5.12 -15.33 -24.24
CA ILE A 61 -4.73 -14.49 -23.11
C ILE A 61 -4.15 -13.18 -23.68
N VAL A 62 -4.78 -12.04 -23.40
CA VAL A 62 -4.13 -10.75 -23.65
C VAL A 62 -3.00 -10.62 -22.63
N SER A 63 -1.75 -10.71 -23.09
CA SER A 63 -0.59 -10.37 -22.27
C SER A 63 -0.53 -8.85 -22.14
N VAL A 64 -0.82 -8.35 -20.95
CA VAL A 64 -0.48 -6.97 -20.59
C VAL A 64 0.97 -6.97 -20.09
N SER A 65 1.73 -5.97 -20.49
CA SER A 65 3.14 -5.81 -20.11
C SER A 65 3.25 -5.73 -18.60
N ASP A 66 4.13 -6.56 -18.00
CA ASP A 66 4.48 -6.51 -16.57
C ASP A 66 4.67 -5.02 -16.20
N GLY A 67 3.82 -4.53 -15.29
CA GLY A 67 4.04 -3.24 -14.65
C GLY A 67 5.45 -3.26 -14.09
N GLY A 68 6.32 -2.38 -14.62
CA GLY A 68 7.74 -2.35 -14.29
C GLY A 68 7.95 -2.36 -12.78
N GLU A 69 9.04 -3.01 -12.34
CA GLU A 69 9.44 -3.01 -10.94
C GLU A 69 9.36 -1.58 -10.39
N PRO A 70 8.66 -1.37 -9.26
CA PRO A 70 8.58 -0.03 -8.69
C PRO A 70 9.99 0.48 -8.47
N ALA A 71 10.29 1.62 -9.09
CA ALA A 71 11.60 2.25 -8.99
C ALA A 71 12.01 2.37 -7.52
N ALA A 72 13.25 2.00 -7.21
CA ALA A 72 13.78 2.07 -5.86
C ALA A 72 13.61 3.49 -5.29
N ILE A 73 12.78 3.62 -4.25
CA ILE A 73 12.57 4.90 -3.59
C ILE A 73 13.82 5.17 -2.73
N PRO A 74 14.49 6.33 -2.90
CA PRO A 74 15.63 6.68 -2.07
C PRO A 74 15.21 6.76 -0.60
N ARG A 75 16.00 6.14 0.29
CA ARG A 75 15.72 6.09 1.74
C ARG A 75 16.02 7.40 2.46
N THR A 76 16.82 8.27 1.85
CA THR A 76 17.24 9.56 2.39
C THR A 76 16.98 10.63 1.34
N LEU A 77 16.49 11.78 1.78
CA LEU A 77 16.18 12.93 0.94
C LEU A 77 16.83 14.16 1.53
N ASP A 78 17.54 14.90 0.69
CA ASP A 78 18.20 16.14 1.09
C ASP A 78 17.30 17.34 0.79
N TYR A 79 17.12 18.19 1.80
CA TYR A 79 16.38 19.44 1.69
C TYR A 79 17.24 20.60 2.18
N THR A 80 17.00 21.79 1.64
CA THR A 80 17.75 22.99 2.02
C THR A 80 17.36 23.45 3.42
N ASP A 81 16.07 23.33 3.75
CA ASP A 81 15.52 23.65 5.06
C ASP A 81 14.26 22.82 5.36
N HIS A 82 13.81 22.88 6.62
CA HIS A 82 12.62 22.18 7.10
C HIS A 82 11.34 22.59 6.37
N ALA A 83 11.20 23.87 5.98
CA ALA A 83 9.99 24.36 5.34
C ALA A 83 9.82 23.75 3.94
N GLN A 84 10.94 23.58 3.22
CA GLN A 84 10.99 22.89 1.94
C GLN A 84 10.60 21.41 2.10
N ALA A 85 11.14 20.73 3.10
CA ALA A 85 10.83 19.33 3.38
C ALA A 85 9.33 19.13 3.68
N ILE A 86 8.77 19.95 4.58
CA ILE A 86 7.35 19.90 4.94
C ILE A 86 6.47 20.15 3.71
N ALA A 87 6.78 21.18 2.91
CA ALA A 87 6.01 21.49 1.71
C ALA A 87 6.02 20.32 0.70
N ASP A 88 7.17 19.67 0.52
CA ASP A 88 7.30 18.50 -0.35
C ASP A 88 6.55 17.28 0.20
N PHE A 89 6.59 17.03 1.51
CA PHE A 89 5.84 15.94 2.14
C PHE A 89 4.33 16.10 1.93
N HIS A 90 3.80 17.31 2.08
CA HIS A 90 2.41 17.60 1.76
C HIS A 90 2.11 17.46 0.27
N ALA A 91 2.99 17.96 -0.62
CA ALA A 91 2.81 17.85 -2.06
C ALA A 91 2.78 16.40 -2.56
N ARG A 92 3.54 15.51 -1.90
CA ARG A 92 3.58 14.07 -2.18
C ARG A 92 2.49 13.26 -1.49
N GLY A 93 1.70 13.88 -0.61
CA GLY A 93 0.67 13.19 0.18
C GLY A 93 1.24 12.20 1.19
N TRP A 94 2.44 12.46 1.73
CA TRP A 94 3.08 11.64 2.75
C TRP A 94 2.60 11.96 4.17
N THR A 95 1.72 12.95 4.31
CA THR A 95 1.06 13.31 5.56
C THR A 95 -0.45 13.10 5.40
N ASP A 96 -1.17 13.06 6.51
CA ASP A 96 -2.63 13.04 6.55
C ASP A 96 -3.25 14.44 6.34
N GLY A 97 -2.46 15.43 5.96
CA GLY A 97 -2.83 16.84 5.87
C GLY A 97 -2.61 17.64 7.15
N GLY A 98 -2.28 16.98 8.27
CA GLY A 98 -1.90 17.62 9.53
C GLY A 98 -0.46 18.13 9.56
N ALA A 99 -0.06 18.71 10.69
CA ALA A 99 1.33 19.11 10.91
C ALA A 99 2.23 17.87 11.01
N VAL A 100 3.43 17.96 10.44
CA VAL A 100 4.41 16.88 10.40
C VAL A 100 5.77 17.37 10.92
N VAL A 101 6.46 16.54 11.67
CA VAL A 101 7.86 16.76 12.04
C VAL A 101 8.75 16.10 10.99
N VAL A 102 9.80 16.78 10.54
CA VAL A 102 10.74 16.19 9.58
C VAL A 102 11.59 15.15 10.33
N PRO A 103 11.67 13.89 9.86
CA PRO A 103 12.41 12.85 10.55
C PRO A 103 13.91 12.97 10.26
N GLU A 104 14.54 13.98 10.85
CA GLU A 104 15.99 14.13 10.80
C GLU A 104 16.70 13.00 11.57
N ASP A 105 17.90 12.62 11.11
CA ASP A 105 18.66 11.50 11.67
C ASP A 105 18.79 11.58 13.20
N HIS A 106 19.07 12.77 13.73
CA HIS A 106 19.25 12.95 15.18
C HIS A 106 17.97 12.67 15.99
N LEU A 107 16.79 13.01 15.46
CA LEU A 107 15.50 12.74 16.12
C LEU A 107 15.16 11.24 16.07
N VAL A 108 15.50 10.59 14.96
CA VAL A 108 15.32 9.14 14.80
C VAL A 108 16.26 8.40 15.76
N ASP A 109 17.52 8.83 15.86
CA ASP A 109 18.50 8.26 16.77
C ASP A 109 18.10 8.43 18.24
N GLU A 110 17.48 9.57 18.61
CA GLU A 110 16.92 9.77 19.95
C GLU A 110 15.83 8.74 20.31
N LEU A 111 14.91 8.44 19.38
CA LEU A 111 13.91 7.39 19.58
C LEU A 111 14.55 6.01 19.67
N LEU A 112 15.50 5.69 18.78
CA LEU A 112 16.19 4.41 18.78
C LEU A 112 16.99 4.19 20.07
N ALA A 113 17.60 5.23 20.63
CA ALA A 113 18.31 5.18 21.90
C ALA A 113 17.38 5.00 23.11
N ALA A 114 16.10 5.33 22.98
CA ALA A 114 15.10 5.21 24.04
C ALA A 114 14.52 3.78 24.19
N THR A 115 14.80 2.88 23.24
CA THR A 115 14.43 1.47 23.32
C THR A 115 15.67 0.57 23.45
N GLY A 116 15.50 -0.61 24.02
CA GLY A 116 16.54 -1.65 24.08
C GLY A 116 16.61 -2.52 22.81
N ARG A 117 15.75 -2.29 21.83
CA ARG A 117 15.61 -3.12 20.62
C ARG A 117 16.60 -2.73 19.53
N SER A 118 16.93 -3.69 18.66
CA SER A 118 17.81 -3.42 17.51
C SER A 118 17.06 -2.61 16.44
N ALA A 119 17.70 -1.62 15.86
CA ALA A 119 17.12 -0.81 14.77
C ALA A 119 16.71 -1.64 13.54
N ASP A 120 17.38 -2.77 13.30
CA ASP A 120 17.12 -3.68 12.18
C ASP A 120 16.14 -4.81 12.53
N GLU A 121 15.67 -4.85 13.78
CA GLU A 121 14.67 -5.84 14.21
C GLU A 121 13.35 -5.59 13.49
N VAL A 122 12.80 -6.63 12.88
CA VAL A 122 11.48 -6.59 12.24
C VAL A 122 10.41 -6.76 13.31
N VAL A 123 9.56 -5.74 13.47
CA VAL A 123 8.47 -5.70 14.44
C VAL A 123 7.17 -6.22 13.82
N VAL A 124 6.87 -5.79 12.59
CA VAL A 124 5.63 -6.16 11.90
C VAL A 124 5.97 -6.75 10.53
N ARG A 125 5.30 -7.84 10.17
CA ARG A 125 5.33 -8.43 8.81
C ARG A 125 3.91 -8.56 8.29
N ILE A 126 3.67 -8.06 7.07
CA ILE A 126 2.38 -8.11 6.40
C ILE A 126 2.52 -8.98 5.15
N ASP A 127 2.27 -10.27 5.30
CA ASP A 127 2.47 -11.27 4.24
C ASP A 127 1.65 -10.96 2.97
N THR A 128 0.44 -10.44 3.15
CA THR A 128 -0.51 -10.11 2.07
C THR A 128 -0.12 -8.90 1.19
N ARG A 129 0.88 -8.11 1.58
CA ARG A 129 1.34 -6.91 0.85
C ARG A 129 2.76 -7.14 0.34
N ASN A 130 2.97 -8.17 -0.48
CA ASN A 130 4.29 -8.56 -1.00
C ASN A 130 5.35 -8.84 0.09
N GLY A 131 4.92 -9.32 1.26
CA GLY A 131 5.84 -9.59 2.37
C GLY A 131 6.50 -8.34 2.96
N LEU A 132 5.85 -7.17 2.87
CA LEU A 132 6.35 -5.95 3.50
C LEU A 132 6.60 -6.18 4.99
N SER A 133 7.74 -5.69 5.45
CA SER A 133 8.16 -5.72 6.85
C SER A 133 8.52 -4.32 7.33
N ALA A 134 8.16 -3.99 8.55
CA ALA A 134 8.56 -2.76 9.22
C ALA A 134 9.60 -3.09 10.30
N THR A 135 10.76 -2.46 10.21
CA THR A 135 11.79 -2.53 11.24
C THR A 135 11.55 -1.48 12.33
N VAL A 136 12.25 -1.62 13.46
CA VAL A 136 12.25 -0.61 14.53
C VAL A 136 12.67 0.77 13.98
N ARG A 137 13.64 0.84 13.06
CA ARG A 137 14.02 2.09 12.38
C ARG A 137 12.89 2.67 11.52
N ASP A 138 12.20 1.85 10.73
CA ASP A 138 11.08 2.32 9.92
C ASP A 138 9.97 2.90 10.80
N ILE A 139 9.70 2.26 11.93
CA ILE A 139 8.73 2.72 12.92
C ILE A 139 9.21 4.00 13.60
N ALA A 140 10.49 4.12 13.94
CA ALA A 140 11.07 5.32 14.53
C ALA A 140 10.91 6.54 13.60
N VAL A 141 11.17 6.39 12.30
CA VAL A 141 10.96 7.47 11.31
C VAL A 141 9.52 7.96 11.32
N ASN A 142 8.54 7.04 11.26
CA ASN A 142 7.11 7.39 11.31
C ASN A 142 6.72 7.99 12.66
N ALA A 143 7.30 7.51 13.75
CA ALA A 143 7.06 8.04 15.09
C ALA A 143 7.62 9.46 15.26
N VAL A 144 8.81 9.77 14.72
CA VAL A 144 9.30 11.16 14.66
C VAL A 144 8.32 12.01 13.89
N MET A 145 7.89 11.57 12.69
CA MET A 145 6.95 12.32 11.86
C MET A 145 5.66 12.68 12.59
N ALA A 146 5.16 11.78 13.43
CA ALA A 146 3.99 11.96 14.29
C ALA A 146 4.26 12.81 15.55
N GLY A 147 5.50 13.22 15.81
CA GLY A 147 5.89 13.98 17.01
C GLY A 147 5.99 13.12 18.28
N CYS A 148 6.28 11.83 18.14
CA CYS A 148 6.43 10.91 19.26
C CYS A 148 7.59 11.32 20.16
N ARG A 149 7.36 11.30 21.47
CA ARG A 149 8.40 11.58 22.47
C ARG A 149 9.23 10.31 22.72
N PRO A 150 10.55 10.41 22.93
CA PRO A 150 11.42 9.25 23.19
C PRO A 150 10.90 8.33 24.29
N GLU A 151 10.40 8.91 25.38
CA GLU A 151 9.87 8.15 26.52
C GLU A 151 8.61 7.32 26.22
N TRP A 152 7.96 7.51 25.06
CA TRP A 152 6.74 6.78 24.64
C TRP A 152 7.04 5.76 23.55
N PHE A 153 8.24 5.77 22.98
CA PHE A 153 8.55 4.96 21.80
C PHE A 153 8.43 3.46 22.05
N ASP A 154 8.91 2.99 23.20
CA ASP A 154 8.84 1.58 23.56
C ASP A 154 7.39 1.09 23.71
N LEU A 155 6.47 1.98 24.13
CA LEU A 155 5.04 1.70 24.15
C LEU A 155 4.48 1.56 22.74
N VAL A 156 4.90 2.40 21.79
CA VAL A 156 4.50 2.28 20.38
C VAL A 156 4.95 0.92 19.81
N LEU A 157 6.19 0.52 20.08
CA LEU A 157 6.70 -0.78 19.66
C LEU A 157 5.89 -1.94 20.28
N THR A 158 5.57 -1.86 21.57
CA THR A 158 4.76 -2.87 22.27
C THR A 158 3.36 -3.00 21.66
N VAL A 159 2.73 -1.88 21.30
CA VAL A 159 1.41 -1.88 20.65
C VAL A 159 1.51 -2.55 19.27
N LEU A 160 2.56 -2.26 18.51
CA LEU A 160 2.78 -2.87 17.21
C LEU A 160 3.07 -4.37 17.29
N ASP A 161 3.81 -4.82 18.31
CA ASP A 161 3.99 -6.25 18.58
C ASP A 161 2.64 -6.93 18.88
N ALA A 162 1.78 -6.29 19.68
CA ALA A 162 0.45 -6.81 19.96
C ALA A 162 -0.45 -6.85 18.72
N MET A 163 -0.34 -5.85 17.84
CA MET A 163 -1.05 -5.82 16.55
C MET A 163 -0.51 -6.84 15.55
N ALA A 164 0.76 -7.23 15.67
CA ALA A 164 1.39 -8.26 14.85
C ALA A 164 0.96 -9.68 15.25
N ASP A 165 0.30 -9.87 16.40
CA ASP A 165 -0.28 -11.14 16.78
C ASP A 165 -1.30 -11.60 15.72
N PRO A 166 -1.20 -12.84 15.20
CA PRO A 166 -2.15 -13.37 14.21
C PRO A 166 -3.62 -13.27 14.64
N ALA A 167 -3.91 -13.34 15.95
CA ALA A 167 -5.25 -13.20 16.50
C ALA A 167 -5.82 -11.78 16.35
N TYR A 168 -4.98 -10.75 16.26
CA TYR A 168 -5.40 -9.37 15.97
C TYR A 168 -5.82 -9.18 14.50
N ASN A 169 -5.36 -10.05 13.59
CA ASN A 169 -5.72 -10.02 12.18
C ASN A 169 -5.49 -8.65 11.51
N LEU A 170 -4.27 -8.11 11.65
CA LEU A 170 -3.87 -6.80 11.13
C LEU A 170 -4.21 -6.59 9.63
N HIS A 171 -4.20 -7.66 8.84
CA HIS A 171 -4.58 -7.62 7.43
C HIS A 171 -6.01 -7.08 7.24
N ALA A 172 -6.98 -7.55 8.03
CA ALA A 172 -8.36 -7.12 7.90
C ALA A 172 -8.54 -5.63 8.21
N HIS A 173 -7.76 -5.10 9.17
CA HIS A 173 -7.82 -3.69 9.57
C HIS A 173 -7.13 -2.73 8.60
N THR A 174 -6.16 -3.21 7.81
CA THR A 174 -5.41 -2.40 6.83
C THR A 174 -5.99 -2.48 5.42
N ALA A 175 -7.04 -3.27 5.22
CA ALA A 175 -7.80 -3.33 3.98
C ALA A 175 -8.94 -2.29 3.99
N THR A 176 -9.27 -1.73 2.84
CA THR A 176 -10.37 -0.74 2.69
C THR A 176 -11.75 -1.29 3.08
N MET A 177 -11.87 -2.61 3.32
CA MET A 177 -13.09 -3.30 3.79
C MET A 177 -13.11 -3.55 5.31
N ALA A 178 -12.23 -2.91 6.10
CA ALA A 178 -12.10 -3.09 7.56
C ALA A 178 -13.37 -2.83 8.39
N GLY A 179 -14.45 -2.32 7.81
CA GLY A 179 -15.72 -2.07 8.51
C GLY A 179 -16.50 -3.33 8.93
N ALA A 180 -16.11 -4.53 8.49
CA ALA A 180 -16.90 -5.76 8.70
C ALA A 180 -16.50 -6.63 9.91
N GLN A 181 -15.55 -6.21 10.76
CA GLN A 181 -15.08 -7.04 11.90
C GLN A 181 -15.81 -6.78 13.23
N GLN A 182 -16.90 -6.01 13.27
CA GLN A 182 -17.75 -5.96 14.46
C GLN A 182 -18.87 -7.00 14.40
N VAL A 183 -18.57 -8.27 14.72
CA VAL A 183 -19.42 -9.18 15.53
C VAL A 183 -18.55 -10.23 16.21
#